data_AF-A0A5K1K702-F1
#
_entry.id   AF-A0A5K1K702-F1
#
_cell.length_a   1.000
_cell.length_b   1.000
_cell.length_c   1.000
_cell.angle_alpha   90.00
_cell.angle_beta   90.00
_cell.angle_gamma   90.00
#
_symmetry.space_group_name_H-M   'P 1'
#
loop_
_entity.id
_entity.type
_entity.pdbx_description
1 polymer ?
#
loop_
_entity_poly.entity_id
_entity_poly.type
_entity_poly.pdbx_seq_one_letter_code
_entity_poly.pdbx_strand_id
1 'polypeptide(L)'
;MLGVVGSCASEDYELVRVHHPDAPYGRDLSPAIRRSRFQAITAAYDTLRGKRGSGADGPVDIYREEILRRKRAWAAHEEARRRSGHPWEDQQGQKWKASADDRWKDRIILIIGIMALGAGLGPVFVLPSYSASRQAHLSASRNLAQARSEAQEFGEEQRREISKRVKAFKEQQAQERSAGKGSSSVSSAS
;
A
#
# COMPACT_ATOMS: atom_id res chain seq x y z
N MET A 1 16.02 -31.81 35.23
CA MET A 1 16.52 -32.50 34.02
C MET A 1 15.31 -33.17 33.36
N LEU A 2 15.12 -32.88 32.06
CA LEU A 2 14.33 -33.63 31.06
C LEU A 2 12.81 -33.71 31.35
N GLY A 3 11.89 -33.15 30.57
CA GLY A 3 11.86 -32.94 29.13
C GLY A 3 10.68 -33.75 28.56
N VAL A 4 9.44 -33.29 28.75
CA VAL A 4 8.26 -33.89 28.08
C VAL A 4 7.94 -33.01 26.86
N VAL A 5 8.67 -33.27 25.79
CA VAL A 5 8.47 -32.67 24.48
C VAL A 5 7.46 -33.53 23.71
N GLY A 6 6.32 -32.92 23.37
CA GLY A 6 5.63 -33.11 22.09
C GLY A 6 5.22 -34.52 21.64
N SER A 7 4.24 -35.15 22.31
CA SER A 7 3.61 -36.39 21.84
C SER A 7 2.10 -36.24 21.57
N CYS A 8 1.69 -35.24 20.78
CA CYS A 8 0.32 -35.17 20.24
C CYS A 8 0.29 -35.10 18.70
N ALA A 9 1.45 -35.02 18.03
CA ALA A 9 1.51 -34.80 16.58
C ALA A 9 1.72 -36.09 15.76
N SER A 10 1.98 -37.24 16.39
CA SER A 10 2.37 -38.47 15.68
C SER A 10 1.20 -39.42 15.35
N GLU A 11 0.18 -39.56 16.21
CA GLU A 11 -0.93 -40.50 15.92
C GLU A 11 -1.81 -40.03 14.74
N ASP A 12 -2.15 -38.74 14.70
CA ASP A 12 -2.96 -38.18 13.60
C ASP A 12 -2.20 -38.19 12.25
N TYR A 13 -0.87 -38.04 12.27
CA TYR A 13 -0.03 -38.04 11.07
C TYR A 13 0.18 -39.46 10.49
N GLU A 14 0.29 -40.47 11.35
CA GLU A 14 0.39 -41.88 10.94
C GLU A 14 -0.88 -42.34 10.21
N LEU A 15 -2.06 -41.97 10.71
CA LEU A 15 -3.35 -42.37 10.14
C LEU A 15 -3.60 -41.80 8.74
N VAL A 16 -3.28 -40.51 8.53
CA VAL A 16 -3.38 -39.85 7.22
C VAL A 16 -2.41 -40.47 6.22
N ARG A 17 -1.22 -40.88 6.68
CA ARG A 17 -0.18 -41.48 5.84
C ARG A 17 -0.55 -42.89 5.36
N VAL A 18 -1.24 -43.69 6.16
CA VAL A 18 -1.69 -45.05 5.79
C VAL A 18 -2.80 -45.03 4.75
N HIS A 19 -3.71 -44.05 4.81
CA HIS A 19 -4.89 -43.99 3.93
C HIS A 19 -4.77 -43.01 2.75
N HIS A 20 -3.63 -42.35 2.57
CA HIS A 20 -3.42 -41.43 1.44
C HIS A 20 -3.56 -42.15 0.08
N PRO A 21 -4.16 -41.54 -0.96
CA PRO A 21 -4.27 -42.15 -2.29
C PRO A 21 -2.93 -42.44 -2.98
N ASP A 22 -1.80 -42.01 -2.42
CA ASP A 22 -0.45 -42.35 -2.91
C ASP A 22 0.27 -43.39 -2.05
N ALA A 23 -0.41 -43.97 -1.06
CA ALA A 23 0.13 -45.03 -0.21
C ALA A 23 0.41 -46.32 -1.02
N PRO A 24 1.48 -47.07 -0.68
CA PRO A 24 1.92 -48.24 -1.45
C PRO A 24 0.87 -49.34 -1.54
N TYR A 25 -0.01 -49.46 -0.54
CA TYR A 25 -1.10 -50.46 -0.49
C TYR A 25 -2.22 -50.26 -1.52
N GLY A 26 -2.28 -49.10 -2.20
CA GLY A 26 -3.36 -48.76 -3.13
C GLY A 26 -2.96 -48.71 -4.61
N ARG A 27 -1.68 -48.93 -4.93
CA ARG A 27 -1.13 -48.70 -6.29
C ARG A 27 -1.66 -49.66 -7.35
N ASP A 28 -2.07 -50.86 -6.96
CA ASP A 28 -2.60 -51.89 -7.87
C ASP A 28 -4.05 -51.63 -8.30
N LEU A 29 -4.73 -50.69 -7.64
CA LEU A 29 -6.12 -50.31 -7.94
C LEU A 29 -6.16 -49.08 -8.84
N SER A 30 -7.17 -49.04 -9.72
CA SER A 30 -7.38 -47.90 -10.61
C SER A 30 -7.60 -46.60 -9.81
N PRO A 31 -7.13 -45.44 -10.32
CA PRO A 31 -7.20 -44.17 -9.59
C PRO A 31 -8.62 -43.76 -9.18
N ALA A 32 -9.63 -44.14 -9.98
CA ALA A 32 -11.04 -43.87 -9.69
C ALA A 32 -11.52 -44.63 -8.45
N ILE A 33 -11.17 -45.91 -8.33
CA ILE A 33 -11.55 -46.76 -7.18
C ILE A 33 -10.83 -46.28 -5.92
N ARG A 34 -9.56 -45.88 -6.04
CA ARG A 34 -8.78 -45.36 -4.91
C ARG A 34 -9.39 -44.08 -4.34
N ARG A 35 -9.80 -43.17 -5.21
CA ARG A 35 -10.49 -41.92 -4.81
C ARG A 35 -11.84 -42.20 -4.17
N SER A 36 -12.63 -43.12 -4.72
CA SER A 36 -13.93 -43.52 -4.16
C SER A 36 -13.78 -44.11 -2.76
N ARG A 37 -12.79 -44.99 -2.55
CA ARG A 37 -12.50 -45.58 -1.24
C ARG A 37 -12.03 -44.54 -0.22
N PHE A 38 -11.13 -43.63 -0.63
CA PHE A 38 -10.68 -42.53 0.24
C PHE A 38 -11.87 -41.66 0.68
N GLN A 39 -12.74 -41.27 -0.25
CA GLN A 39 -13.94 -40.49 0.06
C GLN A 39 -14.90 -41.21 1.02
N ALA A 40 -15.08 -42.52 0.86
CA ALA A 40 -15.91 -43.33 1.75
C ALA A 40 -15.32 -43.41 3.17
N ILE A 41 -14.00 -43.59 3.30
CA ILE A 41 -13.30 -43.64 4.59
C ILE A 41 -13.35 -42.27 5.27
N THR A 42 -13.07 -41.18 4.54
CA THR A 42 -13.20 -39.81 5.08
C THR A 42 -14.63 -39.52 5.54
N ALA A 43 -15.63 -39.94 4.76
CA ALA A 43 -17.03 -39.76 5.13
C ALA A 43 -17.41 -40.53 6.42
N ALA A 44 -16.92 -41.76 6.58
CA ALA A 44 -17.13 -42.57 7.78
C ALA A 44 -16.37 -42.01 8.99
N TYR A 45 -15.15 -41.50 8.79
CA TYR A 45 -14.38 -40.84 9.83
C TYR A 45 -15.06 -39.54 10.30
N ASP A 46 -15.59 -38.76 9.36
CA ASP A 46 -16.36 -37.55 9.65
C ASP A 46 -17.65 -37.87 10.44
N THR A 47 -18.31 -39.02 10.19
CA THR A 47 -19.46 -39.45 10.99
C THR A 47 -19.07 -39.85 12.42
N LEU A 48 -17.96 -40.59 12.58
CA LEU A 48 -17.50 -41.06 13.90
C LEU A 48 -16.93 -39.93 14.76
N ARG A 49 -16.33 -38.90 14.13
CA ARG A 49 -15.83 -37.70 14.81
C ARG A 49 -16.96 -36.71 15.14
N GLY A 50 -18.22 -37.05 14.88
CA GLY A 50 -19.39 -36.18 15.07
C GLY A 50 -19.46 -35.00 14.10
N LYS A 51 -18.52 -34.89 13.15
CA LYS A 51 -18.48 -33.83 12.14
C LYS A 51 -19.57 -34.00 11.07
N ARG A 52 -20.17 -35.19 10.99
CA ARG A 52 -21.43 -35.48 10.31
C ARG A 52 -22.49 -35.94 11.31
N GLY A 53 -22.73 -35.11 12.32
CA GLY A 53 -23.77 -35.31 13.35
C GLY A 53 -24.35 -34.01 13.93
N SER A 54 -23.96 -32.84 13.40
CA SER A 54 -24.60 -31.55 13.70
C SER A 54 -25.58 -31.10 12.60
N GLY A 55 -25.98 -32.02 11.73
CA GLY A 55 -26.89 -31.78 10.59
C GLY A 55 -28.37 -31.85 10.97
N ALA A 56 -28.73 -31.27 12.10
CA ALA A 56 -30.14 -31.00 12.42
C ALA A 56 -30.38 -29.60 13.02
N ASP A 57 -29.34 -28.86 13.46
CA ASP A 57 -29.55 -27.52 14.02
C ASP A 57 -28.29 -26.61 14.05
N GLY A 58 -27.44 -26.70 13.01
CA GLY A 58 -26.18 -25.96 12.93
C GLY A 58 -26.17 -24.82 11.88
N PRO A 59 -25.44 -23.70 12.09
CA PRO A 59 -25.48 -22.48 11.25
C PRO A 59 -25.13 -22.65 9.75
N VAL A 60 -24.71 -23.84 9.32
CA VAL A 60 -24.41 -24.15 7.92
C VAL A 60 -25.69 -24.32 7.10
N ASP A 61 -26.80 -24.79 7.69
CA ASP A 61 -28.08 -24.89 7.00
C ASP A 61 -28.71 -23.50 6.77
N ILE A 62 -28.52 -22.54 7.68
CA ILE A 62 -28.92 -21.13 7.45
C ILE A 62 -28.26 -20.59 6.18
N TYR A 63 -26.96 -20.85 6.00
CA TYR A 63 -26.24 -20.39 4.83
C TYR A 63 -26.69 -21.09 3.55
N ARG A 64 -27.01 -22.39 3.64
CA ARG A 64 -27.52 -23.19 2.52
C ARG A 64 -28.93 -22.76 2.13
N GLU A 65 -29.81 -22.50 3.09
CA GLU A 65 -31.15 -21.98 2.89
C GLU A 65 -31.12 -20.57 2.32
N GLU A 66 -30.24 -19.71 2.80
CA GLU A 66 -30.04 -18.36 2.28
C GLU A 66 -29.52 -18.39 0.83
N ILE A 67 -28.59 -19.29 0.50
CA ILE A 67 -28.13 -19.51 -0.87
C ILE A 67 -29.29 -20.01 -1.75
N LEU A 68 -30.10 -20.96 -1.27
CA LEU A 68 -31.25 -21.48 -2.01
C LEU A 68 -32.34 -20.42 -2.19
N ARG A 69 -32.55 -19.56 -1.20
CA ARG A 69 -33.46 -18.40 -1.28
C ARG A 69 -33.00 -17.42 -2.34
N ARG A 70 -31.73 -17.03 -2.34
CA ARG A 70 -31.14 -16.15 -3.37
C ARG A 70 -31.20 -16.77 -4.76
N LYS A 71 -30.93 -18.06 -4.87
CA LYS A 71 -31.01 -18.80 -6.14
C LYS A 71 -32.43 -18.82 -6.70
N ARG A 72 -33.45 -19.00 -5.84
CA ARG A 72 -34.87 -18.91 -6.24
C ARG A 72 -35.27 -17.49 -6.65
N ALA A 73 -34.83 -16.47 -5.93
CA ALA A 73 -35.07 -15.07 -6.30
C ALA A 73 -34.41 -14.71 -7.64
N TRP A 74 -33.18 -15.17 -7.88
CA TRP A 74 -32.50 -15.01 -9.16
C TRP A 74 -33.20 -15.75 -10.30
N ALA A 75 -33.62 -17.00 -10.08
CA ALA A 75 -34.36 -17.77 -11.08
C ALA A 75 -35.69 -17.08 -11.45
N ALA A 76 -36.45 -16.59 -10.47
CA ALA A 76 -37.68 -15.85 -10.70
C ALA A 76 -37.43 -14.52 -11.43
N HIS A 77 -36.36 -13.80 -11.08
CA HIS A 77 -35.96 -12.57 -11.79
C HIS A 77 -35.52 -12.83 -13.22
N GLU A 78 -34.79 -13.91 -13.48
CA GLU A 78 -34.34 -14.28 -14.82
C GLU A 78 -35.52 -14.73 -15.68
N GLU A 79 -36.44 -15.52 -15.13
CA GLU A 79 -37.69 -15.89 -15.79
C GLU A 79 -38.58 -14.67 -16.05
N ALA A 80 -38.66 -13.74 -15.09
CA ALA A 80 -39.34 -12.46 -15.29
C ALA A 80 -38.69 -11.67 -16.41
N ARG A 81 -37.35 -11.54 -16.45
CA ARG A 81 -36.62 -10.83 -17.52
C ARG A 81 -36.80 -11.49 -18.89
N ARG A 82 -36.91 -12.82 -18.94
CA ARG A 82 -37.19 -13.60 -20.17
C ARG A 82 -38.63 -13.47 -20.65
N ARG A 83 -39.62 -13.39 -19.74
CA ARG A 83 -41.03 -13.15 -20.10
C ARG A 83 -41.31 -11.68 -20.39
N SER A 84 -40.69 -10.77 -19.64
CA SER A 84 -40.69 -9.34 -19.85
C SER A 84 -39.54 -8.97 -20.79
N GLY A 85 -39.53 -9.56 -21.99
CA GLY A 85 -38.81 -8.98 -23.12
C GLY A 85 -39.02 -7.47 -23.08
N HIS A 86 -37.91 -6.73 -23.19
CA HIS A 86 -37.82 -5.39 -22.65
C HIS A 86 -39.00 -4.53 -23.14
N PRO A 87 -39.85 -3.95 -22.26
CA PRO A 87 -40.94 -3.08 -22.71
C PRO A 87 -40.48 -1.85 -23.51
N TRP A 88 -39.16 -1.59 -23.51
CA TRP A 88 -38.52 -0.56 -24.33
C TRP A 88 -37.77 -1.10 -25.57
N GLU A 89 -37.64 -2.42 -25.76
CA GLU A 89 -37.04 -3.00 -26.98
C GLU A 89 -38.03 -2.97 -28.16
N ASP A 90 -39.34 -3.00 -27.91
CA ASP A 90 -40.34 -2.83 -28.98
C ASP A 90 -40.37 -1.40 -29.54
N GLN A 91 -39.78 -0.42 -28.84
CA GLN A 91 -39.51 0.92 -29.37
C GLN A 91 -38.21 0.98 -30.21
N GLN A 92 -37.50 -0.13 -30.44
CA GLN A 92 -36.41 -0.18 -31.43
C GLN A 92 -36.91 -0.61 -32.82
N GLY A 93 -38.17 -1.05 -32.95
CA GLY A 93 -38.82 -1.26 -34.25
C GLY A 93 -39.20 0.04 -34.96
N GLN A 94 -39.30 1.15 -34.22
CA GLN A 94 -39.23 2.49 -34.78
C GLN A 94 -37.78 2.73 -35.19
N LYS A 95 -37.46 2.37 -36.44
CA LYS A 95 -36.23 2.74 -37.11
C LYS A 95 -36.02 4.24 -36.93
N TRP A 96 -35.22 4.62 -35.94
CA TRP A 96 -34.57 5.92 -35.92
C TRP A 96 -33.77 5.95 -37.21
N LYS A 97 -34.29 6.66 -38.22
CA LYS A 97 -33.50 7.05 -39.37
C LYS A 97 -32.48 8.04 -38.83
N ALA A 98 -31.42 7.54 -38.19
CA ALA A 98 -30.26 8.31 -37.85
C ALA A 98 -29.74 8.86 -39.18
N SER A 99 -30.09 10.11 -39.45
CA SER A 99 -29.56 10.81 -40.60
C SER A 99 -28.05 10.86 -40.41
N ALA A 100 -27.28 10.84 -41.51
CA ALA A 100 -25.84 11.02 -41.42
C ALA A 100 -25.47 12.31 -40.63
N ASP A 101 -26.38 13.28 -40.61
CA ASP A 101 -26.29 14.53 -39.84
C ASP A 101 -26.36 14.32 -38.31
N ASP A 102 -27.12 13.34 -37.81
CA ASP A 102 -27.22 13.14 -36.36
C ASP A 102 -25.91 12.61 -35.77
N ARG A 103 -25.15 11.79 -36.51
CA ARG A 103 -23.86 11.26 -36.06
C ARG A 103 -22.81 12.35 -35.91
N TRP A 104 -22.86 13.39 -36.74
CA TRP A 104 -21.96 14.55 -36.64
C TRP A 104 -22.34 15.42 -35.43
N LYS A 105 -23.63 15.65 -35.21
CA LYS A 105 -24.14 16.40 -34.03
C LYS A 105 -23.82 15.66 -32.74
N ASP A 106 -23.99 14.35 -32.72
CA ASP A 106 -23.73 13.52 -31.56
C ASP A 106 -22.23 13.52 -31.18
N ARG A 107 -21.35 13.49 -32.18
CA ARG A 107 -19.90 13.68 -31.97
C ARG A 107 -19.56 15.07 -31.43
N ILE A 108 -20.23 16.11 -31.94
CA ILE A 108 -20.03 17.48 -31.46
C ILE A 108 -20.49 17.60 -30.00
N ILE A 109 -21.66 17.06 -29.65
CA ILE A 109 -22.20 17.07 -28.28
C ILE A 109 -21.25 16.32 -27.34
N LEU A 110 -20.73 15.15 -27.75
CA LEU A 110 -19.75 14.40 -26.98
C LEU A 110 -18.46 15.18 -26.74
N ILE A 111 -17.88 15.77 -27.81
CA ILE A 111 -16.64 16.55 -27.73
C ILE A 111 -16.83 17.77 -26.84
N ILE A 112 -17.92 18.52 -27.02
CA ILE A 112 -18.24 19.69 -26.19
C ILE A 112 -18.44 19.26 -24.73
N GLY A 113 -19.13 18.14 -24.48
CA GLY A 113 -19.33 17.62 -23.13
C GLY A 113 -18.00 17.27 -22.44
N ILE A 114 -17.11 16.56 -23.12
CA ILE A 114 -15.78 16.22 -22.60
C ILE A 114 -14.94 17.48 -22.37
N MET A 115 -14.97 18.43 -23.31
CA MET A 115 -14.25 19.69 -23.17
C MET A 115 -14.78 20.55 -22.03
N ALA A 116 -16.10 20.65 -21.85
CA ALA A 116 -16.72 21.38 -20.76
C ALA A 116 -16.39 20.74 -19.40
N LEU A 117 -16.39 19.41 -19.33
CA LEU A 117 -16.02 18.67 -18.12
C LEU A 117 -14.52 18.82 -17.82
N GLY A 118 -13.66 18.74 -18.83
CA GLY A 118 -12.22 18.95 -18.72
C GLY A 118 -11.85 20.38 -18.36
N ALA A 119 -12.53 21.39 -18.90
CA ALA A 119 -12.31 22.79 -18.56
C ALA A 119 -12.84 23.15 -17.16
N GLY A 120 -13.96 22.56 -16.74
CA GLY A 120 -14.53 22.76 -15.41
C GLY A 120 -13.74 22.08 -14.29
N LEU A 121 -13.32 20.83 -14.51
CA LEU A 121 -12.59 20.04 -13.50
C LEU A 121 -11.07 20.13 -13.63
N GLY A 122 -10.55 20.46 -14.81
CA GLY A 122 -9.11 20.53 -15.10
C GLY A 122 -8.32 21.45 -14.16
N PRO A 123 -8.79 22.67 -13.85
CA PRO A 123 -8.08 23.56 -12.93
C PRO A 123 -7.86 22.93 -11.54
N VAL A 124 -8.81 22.12 -11.06
CA VAL A 124 -8.73 21.46 -9.74
C VAL A 124 -7.58 20.44 -9.69
N PHE A 125 -7.30 19.77 -10.80
CA PHE A 125 -6.23 18.75 -10.86
C PHE A 125 -4.86 19.32 -11.27
N VAL A 126 -4.82 20.40 -12.04
CA VAL A 126 -3.56 20.97 -12.57
C VAL A 126 -2.96 22.06 -11.67
N LEU A 127 -3.80 22.90 -11.04
CA LEU A 127 -3.32 24.03 -10.21
C LEU A 127 -2.55 23.61 -8.93
N PRO A 128 -2.94 22.55 -8.19
CA PRO A 128 -2.17 22.11 -7.02
C PRO A 128 -0.77 21.63 -7.43
N SER A 129 -0.68 20.89 -8.54
CA SER A 129 0.56 20.34 -9.07
C SER A 129 1.54 21.42 -9.54
N TYR A 130 1.02 22.48 -10.19
CA TYR A 130 1.84 23.60 -10.67
C TYR A 130 2.27 24.55 -9.53
N SER A 131 1.43 24.74 -8.52
CA SER A 131 1.76 25.61 -7.38
C SER A 131 2.76 24.99 -6.42
N ALA A 132 2.73 23.66 -6.22
CA ALA A 132 3.66 22.95 -5.33
C ALA A 132 5.14 23.06 -5.76
N SER A 133 5.42 22.93 -7.06
CA SER A 133 6.81 23.06 -7.57
C SER A 133 7.35 24.48 -7.38
N ARG A 134 6.52 25.50 -7.63
CA ARG A 134 6.88 26.91 -7.44
C ARG A 134 7.12 27.23 -5.96
N GLN A 135 6.33 26.66 -5.06
CA GLN A 135 6.52 26.79 -3.61
C GLN A 135 7.83 26.12 -3.12
N ALA A 136 8.22 24.99 -3.71
CA ALA A 136 9.49 24.33 -3.41
C ALA A 136 10.71 25.20 -3.80
N HIS A 137 10.69 25.83 -4.98
CA HIS A 137 11.76 26.73 -5.39
C HIS A 137 11.84 27.99 -4.53
N LEU A 138 10.69 28.56 -4.14
CA LEU A 138 10.63 29.75 -3.29
C LEU A 138 11.09 29.47 -1.85
N SER A 139 10.75 28.30 -1.29
CA SER A 139 11.24 27.90 0.03
C SER A 139 12.74 27.61 0.01
N ALA A 140 13.24 26.94 -1.02
CA ALA A 140 14.67 26.71 -1.19
C ALA A 140 15.46 28.03 -1.30
N SER A 141 14.97 29.00 -2.08
CA SER A 141 15.64 30.31 -2.19
C SER A 141 15.62 31.09 -0.88
N ARG A 142 14.52 31.01 -0.12
CA ARG A 142 14.42 31.63 1.21
C ARG A 142 15.38 30.99 2.20
N ASN A 143 15.46 29.67 2.23
CA ASN A 143 16.40 28.94 3.09
C ASN A 143 17.86 29.27 2.74
N LEU A 144 18.19 29.40 1.45
CA LEU A 144 19.54 29.80 1.01
C LEU A 144 19.87 31.25 1.41
N ALA A 145 18.90 32.16 1.28
CA ALA A 145 19.07 33.55 1.70
C ALA A 145 19.28 33.65 3.22
N GLN A 146 18.49 32.89 3.99
CA GLN A 146 18.60 32.82 5.44
C GLN A 146 19.95 32.22 5.88
N ALA A 147 20.37 31.11 5.27
CA ALA A 147 21.67 30.50 5.57
C ALA A 147 22.84 31.45 5.24
N ARG A 148 22.71 32.30 4.23
CA ARG A 148 23.72 33.31 3.89
C ARG A 148 23.79 34.44 4.91
N SER A 149 22.65 34.95 5.38
CA SER A 149 22.65 35.99 6.42
C SER A 149 23.21 35.45 7.74
N GLU A 150 22.79 34.25 8.16
CA GLU A 150 23.31 33.61 9.37
C GLU A 150 24.81 33.34 9.29
N ALA A 151 25.31 32.91 8.13
CA ALA A 151 26.75 32.70 7.93
C ALA A 151 27.57 34.01 7.96
N GLN A 152 26.99 35.12 7.51
CA GLN A 152 27.64 36.44 7.60
C GLN A 152 27.74 36.90 9.06
N GLU A 153 26.64 36.78 9.82
CA GLU A 153 26.61 37.14 11.24
C GLU A 153 27.63 36.33 12.05
N PHE A 154 27.63 34.99 11.92
CA PHE A 154 28.61 34.13 12.58
C PHE A 154 30.05 34.42 12.13
N GLY A 155 30.25 34.73 10.85
CA GLY A 155 31.55 35.08 10.31
C GLY A 155 32.10 36.38 10.91
N GLU A 156 31.25 37.38 11.12
CA GLU A 156 31.63 38.63 11.76
C GLU A 156 31.95 38.45 13.25
N GLU A 157 31.17 37.63 13.95
CA GLU A 157 31.41 37.31 15.36
C GLU A 157 32.76 36.60 15.55
N GLN A 158 33.06 35.59 14.74
CA GLN A 158 34.37 34.92 14.77
C GLN A 158 35.52 35.88 14.48
N ARG A 159 35.37 36.79 13.51
CA ARG A 159 36.42 37.79 13.21
C ARG A 159 36.66 38.73 14.38
N ARG A 160 35.62 39.11 15.12
CA ARG A 160 35.75 39.94 16.33
C ARG A 160 36.49 39.19 17.43
N GLU A 161 36.17 37.91 17.66
CA GLU A 161 36.87 37.09 18.65
C GLU A 161 38.34 36.86 18.30
N ILE A 162 38.63 36.50 17.05
CA ILE A 162 39.99 36.32 16.55
C ILE A 162 40.78 37.63 16.70
N SER A 163 40.18 38.77 16.35
CA SER A 163 40.86 40.07 16.48
C SER A 163 41.21 40.40 17.94
N LYS A 164 40.31 40.07 18.89
CA LYS A 164 40.60 40.23 20.33
C LYS A 164 41.75 39.33 20.77
N ARG A 165 41.75 38.05 20.38
CA ARG A 165 42.83 37.09 20.70
C ARG A 165 44.17 37.52 20.12
N VAL A 166 44.18 37.96 18.86
CA VAL A 166 45.39 38.45 18.18
C VAL A 166 45.95 39.71 18.84
N LYS A 167 45.08 40.64 19.26
CA LYS A 167 45.52 41.86 19.96
C LYS A 167 46.15 41.53 21.31
N ALA A 168 45.52 40.66 22.12
CA ALA A 168 46.06 40.20 23.39
C ALA A 168 47.43 39.53 23.24
N PHE A 169 47.59 38.69 22.21
CA PHE A 169 48.87 38.02 21.92
C PHE A 169 49.98 39.01 21.53
N LYS A 170 49.66 40.05 20.74
CA LYS A 170 50.61 41.11 20.38
C LYS A 170 51.05 41.93 21.60
N GLU A 171 50.14 42.23 22.52
CA GLU A 171 50.45 42.96 23.76
C GLU A 171 51.38 42.15 24.68
N GLN A 172 51.14 40.84 24.84
CA GLN A 172 52.04 39.95 25.58
C GLN A 172 53.44 39.88 24.97
N GLN A 173 53.52 39.71 23.64
CA GLN A 173 54.82 39.64 22.96
C GLN A 173 55.59 40.97 23.03
N ALA A 174 54.90 42.11 23.06
CA ALA A 174 55.53 43.41 23.26
C ALA A 174 56.10 43.58 24.68
N GLN A 175 55.40 43.07 25.71
CA GLN A 175 55.90 43.04 27.09
C GLN A 175 57.10 42.09 27.25
N GLU A 176 57.07 40.91 26.64
CA GLU A 176 58.21 39.99 26.66
C GLU A 176 59.44 40.61 25.97
N ARG A 177 59.26 41.31 24.84
CA ARG A 177 60.34 42.01 24.14
C ARG A 177 60.93 43.17 24.95
N SER A 178 60.11 43.94 25.68
CA SER A 178 60.61 45.02 26.54
C SER A 178 61.31 44.48 27.79
N ALA A 179 60.79 43.42 28.41
CA ALA A 179 61.42 42.75 29.55
C ALA A 179 62.77 42.09 29.19
N GLY A 180 62.83 41.40 28.03
CA GLY A 180 64.07 40.80 27.53
C GLY A 180 65.17 41.83 27.28
N LYS A 181 64.81 42.98 26.70
CA LYS A 181 65.74 44.08 26.41
C LYS A 181 66.29 44.76 27.68
N GLY A 182 65.48 44.81 28.74
CA GLY A 182 65.91 45.28 30.07
C GLY A 182 66.87 44.32 30.78
N SER A 183 66.71 43.00 30.62
CA SER A 183 67.64 42.03 31.23
C SER A 183 69.01 41.98 30.51
N SER A 184 69.03 42.19 29.18
CA SER A 184 70.26 42.20 28.40
C SER A 184 71.13 43.44 28.65
N SER A 185 70.55 44.60 29.00
CA SER A 185 71.32 45.82 29.29
C SER A 185 71.94 45.81 30.68
N VAL A 186 71.39 45.04 31.63
CA VAL A 186 71.94 44.91 32.99
C VAL A 186 73.12 43.92 33.03
N SER A 187 73.15 42.91 32.16
CA SER A 187 74.24 41.93 32.09
C SER A 187 75.50 42.41 31.34
N SER A 188 75.44 43.54 30.62
CA SER A 188 76.60 44.11 29.90
C SER A 188 77.29 45.25 30.65
N ALA A 189 76.88 45.54 31.89
CA ALA A 189 77.41 46.64 32.72
C ALA A 189 78.16 46.15 33.97
N SER A 190 78.57 44.88 34.02
CA SER A 190 79.43 44.31 35.07
C SER A 190 80.70 43.74 34.48
#